data_AF-A0A2J8NRD7-F1
#
_entry.id   AF-A0A2J8NRD7-F1
#
_cell.length_a   1.000
_cell.length_b   1.000
_cell.length_c   1.000
_cell.angle_alpha   90.00
_cell.angle_beta   90.00
_cell.angle_gamma   90.00
#
_symmetry.space_group_name_H-M   'P 1'
#
loop_
_entity.id
_entity.type
_entity.pdbx_description
1 polymer ?
#
loop_
_entity_poly.entity_id
_entity_poly.type
_entity_poly.pdbx_seq_one_letter_code
_entity_poly.pdbx_strand_id
1 'polypeptide(L)'
;MCMANLEELQSTDSLECLERLIDLNNGEGQIFTIDGPLCLKNVQSMFGKLIDLAYTPFHAVLKCGHLTADVQVFPRPEPFVVDEEIDPIPKVINTDLEIVGFIDIADISSPPVLSRHLVLPIALNKEGDEVGTGITDDNEDENSANQIAGKIPNFCVLLHGSLKVEGMVAIVQLGPEWHGMLYSQADSKKKSNLMMSLFEPGPEPLPWLGKMAQLGPISDAKENPYGEDDNKSPFPLQPKNKRSYAQNVTVWIKPSGLQTDVQKILRNARKLPEKTQTFYKVRQTEEDVPKIYGS
;
A
#
# COMPACT_ATOMS: atom_id res chain seq x y z
N MET A 1 -28.82 -14.15 -1.46
CA MET A 1 -29.13 -15.53 -1.00
C MET A 1 -30.64 -15.71 -1.02
N CYS A 2 -31.15 -16.63 -1.82
CA CYS A 2 -32.60 -16.79 -1.97
C CYS A 2 -33.13 -17.92 -1.08
N MET A 3 -34.07 -17.60 -0.19
CA MET A 3 -34.74 -18.58 0.68
C MET A 3 -35.99 -19.20 0.01
N ALA A 4 -35.92 -19.37 -1.30
CA ALA A 4 -36.93 -19.98 -2.16
C ALA A 4 -36.21 -20.77 -3.26
N ASN A 5 -36.84 -21.80 -3.79
CA ASN A 5 -36.26 -22.56 -4.90
C ASN A 5 -36.37 -21.78 -6.22
N LEU A 6 -35.63 -22.21 -7.24
CA LEU A 6 -35.60 -21.52 -8.53
C LEU A 6 -37.00 -21.46 -9.20
N GLU A 7 -37.76 -22.55 -9.11
CA GLU A 7 -39.10 -22.66 -9.71
C GLU A 7 -40.08 -21.65 -9.11
N GLU A 8 -40.07 -21.47 -7.79
CA GLU A 8 -40.91 -20.50 -7.07
C GLU A 8 -40.56 -19.06 -7.45
N LEU A 9 -39.27 -18.74 -7.55
CA LEU A 9 -38.79 -17.41 -7.93
C LEU A 9 -39.12 -17.06 -9.38
N GLN A 10 -39.06 -18.03 -10.29
CA GLN A 10 -39.44 -17.86 -11.69
C GLN A 10 -40.95 -17.73 -11.86
N SER A 11 -41.74 -18.45 -11.07
CA SER A 11 -43.21 -18.42 -11.16
C SER A 11 -43.83 -17.06 -10.76
N THR A 12 -43.11 -16.28 -9.95
CA THR A 12 -43.58 -14.99 -9.39
C THR A 12 -42.88 -13.78 -9.98
N ASP A 13 -42.02 -13.96 -10.98
CA ASP A 13 -41.17 -12.90 -11.57
C ASP A 13 -40.22 -12.21 -10.56
N SER A 14 -40.07 -12.80 -9.37
CA SER A 14 -39.22 -12.29 -8.30
C SER A 14 -37.74 -12.42 -8.66
N LEU A 15 -37.38 -13.43 -9.47
CA LEU A 15 -36.01 -13.64 -9.91
C LEU A 15 -35.50 -12.46 -10.76
N GLU A 16 -36.29 -11.99 -11.72
CA GLU A 16 -35.91 -10.88 -12.60
C GLU A 16 -35.67 -9.59 -11.79
N CYS A 17 -36.51 -9.33 -10.78
CA CYS A 17 -36.31 -8.21 -9.86
C CYS A 17 -34.99 -8.30 -9.08
N LEU A 18 -34.60 -9.51 -8.64
CA LEU A 18 -33.34 -9.71 -7.92
C LEU A 18 -32.14 -9.56 -8.85
N GLU A 19 -32.21 -10.13 -10.06
CA GLU A 19 -31.18 -9.99 -11.10
C GLU A 19 -30.97 -8.51 -11.45
N ARG A 20 -32.07 -7.75 -11.52
CA ARG A 20 -32.01 -6.31 -11.77
C ARG A 20 -31.23 -5.54 -10.70
N LEU A 21 -31.24 -6.00 -9.44
CA LEU A 21 -30.44 -5.37 -8.38
C LEU A 21 -28.93 -5.54 -8.63
N ILE A 22 -28.51 -6.66 -9.21
CA ILE A 22 -27.11 -6.87 -9.60
C ILE A 22 -26.74 -5.99 -10.79
N ASP A 23 -27.62 -5.88 -11.79
CA ASP A 23 -27.40 -4.97 -12.91
C ASP A 23 -27.22 -3.51 -12.45
N LEU A 24 -28.03 -3.07 -11.48
CA LEU A 24 -27.94 -1.74 -10.89
C LEU A 24 -26.64 -1.53 -10.10
N ASN A 25 -26.00 -2.62 -9.67
CA ASN A 25 -24.68 -2.62 -9.04
C ASN A 25 -23.55 -2.89 -10.04
N ASN A 26 -23.75 -2.55 -11.32
CA ASN A 26 -22.79 -2.75 -12.42
C ASN A 26 -22.38 -4.21 -12.64
N GLY A 27 -23.20 -5.18 -12.25
CA GLY A 27 -22.84 -6.60 -12.33
C GLY A 27 -21.99 -7.10 -11.16
N GLU A 28 -21.67 -6.25 -10.18
CA GLU A 28 -20.90 -6.64 -9.00
C GLU A 28 -21.81 -7.38 -8.00
N GLY A 29 -21.63 -8.69 -7.90
CA GLY A 29 -22.35 -9.56 -6.98
C GLY A 29 -22.90 -10.82 -7.65
N GLN A 30 -23.47 -11.71 -6.85
CA GLN A 30 -24.03 -12.96 -7.34
C GLN A 30 -25.31 -13.34 -6.60
N ILE A 31 -26.32 -13.78 -7.37
CA ILE A 31 -27.51 -14.42 -6.82
C ILE A 31 -27.22 -15.91 -6.64
N PHE A 32 -27.56 -16.40 -5.45
CA PHE A 32 -27.50 -17.80 -5.12
C PHE A 32 -28.91 -18.35 -4.93
N THR A 33 -29.31 -19.28 -5.78
CA THR A 33 -30.59 -20.01 -5.76
C THR A 33 -30.39 -21.49 -5.47
N ILE A 34 -31.47 -22.19 -5.13
CA ILE A 34 -31.49 -23.65 -4.96
C ILE A 34 -32.23 -24.27 -6.13
N ASP A 35 -31.54 -25.14 -6.86
CA ASP A 35 -32.14 -26.03 -7.85
C ASP A 35 -32.57 -27.33 -7.15
N GLY A 36 -33.85 -27.41 -6.74
CA GLY A 36 -34.41 -28.53 -5.98
C GLY A 36 -35.18 -28.11 -4.72
N PRO A 37 -35.46 -29.05 -3.79
CA PRO A 37 -36.25 -28.76 -2.61
C PRO A 37 -35.51 -27.80 -1.66
N LEU A 38 -36.24 -26.83 -1.12
CA LEU A 38 -35.74 -25.96 -0.07
C LEU A 38 -35.59 -26.79 1.23
N CYS A 39 -34.35 -27.15 1.54
CA CYS A 39 -34.01 -27.94 2.73
C CYS A 39 -32.67 -27.48 3.32
N LEU A 40 -32.43 -27.84 4.59
CA LEU A 40 -31.22 -27.45 5.33
C LEU A 40 -29.93 -27.80 4.57
N LYS A 41 -29.86 -29.00 3.98
CA LYS A 41 -28.69 -29.46 3.21
C LYS A 41 -28.37 -28.53 2.04
N ASN A 42 -29.40 -28.11 1.30
CA ASN A 42 -29.21 -27.27 0.12
C ASN A 42 -28.89 -25.83 0.50
N VAL A 43 -29.46 -25.33 1.60
CA VAL A 43 -29.08 -24.03 2.17
C VAL A 43 -27.62 -24.04 2.64
N GLN A 44 -27.19 -25.09 3.36
CA GLN A 44 -25.79 -25.25 3.76
C GLN A 44 -24.85 -25.27 2.55
N SER A 45 -25.20 -26.01 1.49
CA SER A 45 -24.43 -26.02 0.25
C SER A 45 -24.38 -24.64 -0.43
N MET A 46 -25.48 -23.88 -0.41
CA MET A 46 -25.53 -22.52 -0.94
C MET A 46 -24.60 -21.57 -0.19
N PHE A 47 -24.64 -21.60 1.15
CA PHE A 47 -23.74 -20.79 1.98
C PHE A 47 -22.28 -21.26 1.86
N GLY A 48 -22.03 -22.55 1.67
CA GLY A 48 -20.69 -23.07 1.34
C GLY A 48 -20.12 -22.41 0.09
N LYS A 49 -20.89 -22.33 -1.00
CA LYS A 49 -20.46 -21.61 -2.22
C LYS A 49 -20.16 -20.13 -1.97
N LEU A 50 -20.93 -19.46 -1.12
CA LEU A 50 -20.67 -18.07 -0.74
C LEU A 50 -19.36 -17.93 0.05
N ILE A 51 -19.11 -18.85 1.00
CA ILE A 51 -17.88 -18.90 1.78
C ILE A 51 -16.67 -19.08 0.86
N ASP A 52 -16.73 -20.06 -0.04
CA ASP A 52 -15.65 -20.35 -0.99
C ASP A 52 -15.36 -19.16 -1.91
N LEU A 53 -16.42 -18.46 -2.34
CA LEU A 53 -16.30 -17.31 -3.25
C LEU A 53 -15.73 -16.06 -2.56
N ALA A 54 -16.27 -15.68 -1.40
CA ALA A 54 -16.06 -14.35 -0.82
C ALA A 54 -15.23 -14.35 0.48
N TYR A 55 -15.10 -15.50 1.15
CA TYR A 55 -14.50 -15.58 2.49
C TYR A 55 -13.27 -16.50 2.56
N THR A 56 -12.85 -17.08 1.43
CA THR A 56 -11.61 -17.85 1.36
C THR A 56 -10.40 -16.97 1.72
N PRO A 57 -9.62 -17.35 2.75
CA PRO A 57 -8.45 -16.58 3.15
C PRO A 57 -7.36 -16.60 2.06
N PHE A 58 -6.53 -15.56 2.04
CA PHE A 58 -5.38 -15.51 1.15
C PHE A 58 -4.13 -15.98 1.88
N HIS A 59 -3.60 -17.13 1.45
CA HIS A 59 -2.34 -17.68 1.96
C HIS A 59 -1.20 -17.32 1.04
N ALA A 60 -0.07 -17.00 1.66
CA ALA A 60 1.16 -16.62 0.99
C ALA A 60 2.37 -17.12 1.80
N VAL A 61 3.54 -17.10 1.16
CA VAL A 61 4.82 -17.40 1.81
C VAL A 61 5.63 -16.12 1.85
N LEU A 62 5.88 -15.62 3.06
CA LEU A 62 6.75 -14.46 3.28
C LEU A 62 8.21 -14.92 3.27
N LYS A 63 9.04 -14.31 2.42
CA LYS A 63 10.44 -14.69 2.22
C LYS A 63 11.38 -13.50 2.39
N CYS A 64 12.50 -13.70 3.06
CA CYS A 64 13.64 -12.78 3.11
C CYS A 64 14.91 -13.60 2.93
N GLY A 65 15.35 -13.77 1.68
CA GLY A 65 16.41 -14.73 1.32
C GLY A 65 15.99 -16.14 1.71
N HIS A 66 16.71 -16.76 2.66
CA HIS A 66 16.42 -18.11 3.15
C HIS A 66 15.47 -18.15 4.36
N LEU A 67 15.09 -17.00 4.92
CA LEU A 67 14.11 -16.93 6.00
C LEU A 67 12.70 -16.95 5.40
N THR A 68 11.88 -17.90 5.83
CA THR A 68 10.53 -18.09 5.29
C THR A 68 9.51 -18.28 6.41
N ALA A 69 8.29 -17.81 6.18
CA ALA A 69 7.13 -18.15 7.00
C ALA A 69 5.87 -18.20 6.13
N ASP A 70 5.03 -19.21 6.39
CA ASP A 70 3.68 -19.25 5.85
C ASP A 70 2.82 -18.20 6.56
N VAL A 71 2.09 -17.42 5.77
CA VAL A 71 1.30 -16.29 6.26
C VAL A 71 -0.08 -16.23 5.63
N GLN A 72 -1.01 -15.65 6.37
CA GLN A 72 -2.30 -15.20 5.90
C GLN A 72 -2.29 -13.68 5.76
N VAL A 73 -2.77 -13.19 4.61
CA VAL A 73 -2.94 -11.75 4.33
C VAL A 73 -4.42 -11.39 4.49
N PHE A 74 -4.73 -10.49 5.42
CA PHE A 74 -6.10 -10.13 5.78
C PHE A 74 -6.36 -8.61 5.76
N PRO A 75 -7.42 -8.10 5.12
CA PRO A 75 -8.38 -8.84 4.27
C PRO A 75 -7.69 -9.36 3.01
N ARG A 76 -8.36 -10.25 2.26
CA ARG A 76 -7.86 -10.72 0.96
C ARG A 76 -7.64 -9.51 0.03
N PRO A 77 -6.46 -9.35 -0.57
CA PRO A 77 -6.22 -8.29 -1.54
C PRO A 77 -7.12 -8.44 -2.76
N GLU A 78 -7.80 -7.37 -3.14
CA GLU A 78 -8.59 -7.33 -4.37
C GLU A 78 -7.66 -7.23 -5.59
N PRO A 79 -7.99 -7.91 -6.71
CA PRO A 79 -7.26 -7.72 -7.96
C PRO A 79 -7.30 -6.26 -8.40
N PHE A 80 -6.14 -5.71 -8.78
CA PHE A 80 -6.05 -4.34 -9.24
C PHE A 80 -6.22 -4.27 -10.76
N VAL A 81 -7.08 -3.38 -11.23
CA VAL A 81 -7.36 -3.15 -12.66
C VAL A 81 -6.84 -1.78 -13.06
N VAL A 82 -6.03 -1.71 -14.12
CA VAL A 82 -5.54 -0.46 -14.70
C VAL A 82 -6.56 0.03 -15.73
N ASP A 83 -7.30 1.09 -15.43
CA ASP A 83 -8.38 1.62 -16.30
C ASP A 83 -7.90 2.11 -17.68
N GLU A 84 -6.61 2.39 -17.85
CA GLU A 84 -6.04 2.94 -19.09
C GLU A 84 -5.76 1.87 -20.18
N GLU A 85 -5.93 0.58 -19.89
CA GLU A 85 -5.70 -0.51 -20.84
C GLU A 85 -6.96 -0.84 -21.67
N ILE A 86 -6.79 -1.09 -22.97
CA ILE A 86 -7.89 -1.42 -23.90
C ILE A 86 -8.54 -2.78 -23.56
N ASP A 87 -7.81 -3.64 -22.84
CA ASP A 87 -8.28 -4.90 -22.24
C ASP A 87 -7.61 -5.06 -20.85
N PRO A 88 -8.20 -4.53 -19.77
CA PRO A 88 -7.55 -4.51 -18.47
C PRO A 88 -7.38 -5.93 -17.92
N ILE A 89 -6.13 -6.34 -17.70
CA ILE A 89 -5.81 -7.61 -17.05
C ILE A 89 -5.73 -7.37 -15.53
N PRO A 90 -6.57 -8.04 -14.71
CA PRO A 90 -6.51 -7.88 -13.26
C PRO A 90 -5.16 -8.37 -12.72
N LYS A 91 -4.43 -7.49 -12.05
CA LYS A 91 -3.18 -7.80 -11.39
C LYS A 91 -3.46 -8.34 -9.99
N VAL A 92 -3.05 -9.58 -9.75
CA VAL A 92 -3.11 -10.22 -8.43
C VAL A 92 -1.71 -10.26 -7.84
N ILE A 93 -1.60 -10.06 -6.53
CA ILE A 93 -0.31 -10.16 -5.85
C ILE A 93 0.23 -11.60 -5.91
N ASN A 94 1.54 -11.73 -5.92
CA ASN A 94 2.23 -13.02 -5.85
C ASN A 94 1.93 -13.73 -4.51
N THR A 95 1.89 -15.05 -4.56
CA THR A 95 1.82 -15.92 -3.38
C THR A 95 3.17 -15.97 -2.65
N ASP A 96 4.28 -15.82 -3.38
CA ASP A 96 5.61 -15.66 -2.81
C ASP A 96 5.92 -14.18 -2.60
N LEU A 97 5.88 -13.74 -1.35
CA LEU A 97 6.13 -12.36 -0.94
C LEU A 97 7.61 -12.19 -0.62
N GLU A 98 8.40 -11.80 -1.60
CA GLU A 98 9.85 -11.64 -1.45
C GLU A 98 10.21 -10.25 -0.94
N ILE A 99 10.89 -10.20 0.20
CA ILE A 99 11.50 -8.97 0.73
C ILE A 99 12.78 -8.70 -0.05
N VAL A 100 12.84 -7.54 -0.69
CA VAL A 100 13.96 -7.11 -1.56
C VAL A 100 14.86 -6.08 -0.91
N GLY A 101 14.45 -5.48 0.21
CA GLY A 101 15.27 -4.50 0.93
C GLY A 101 14.57 -3.89 2.13
N PHE A 102 15.27 -3.01 2.83
CA PHE A 102 14.78 -2.26 3.99
C PHE A 102 15.04 -0.77 3.80
N ILE A 103 14.12 0.06 4.27
CA ILE A 103 14.18 1.52 4.18
C ILE A 103 13.70 2.10 5.51
N ASP A 104 14.31 3.19 5.96
CA ASP A 104 13.86 3.88 7.17
C ASP A 104 12.44 4.44 7.04
N ILE A 105 11.69 4.43 8.15
CA ILE A 105 10.36 5.04 8.20
C ILE A 105 10.43 6.54 7.85
N ALA A 106 11.54 7.21 8.18
CA ALA A 106 11.76 8.61 7.81
C ALA A 106 11.88 8.83 6.30
N ASP A 107 12.53 7.89 5.59
CA ASP A 107 12.78 7.95 4.15
C ASP A 107 11.56 7.54 3.33
N ILE A 108 10.85 6.49 3.75
CA ILE A 108 9.59 6.08 3.11
C ILE A 108 8.50 7.13 3.32
N SER A 109 8.57 7.88 4.44
CA SER A 109 7.64 8.92 4.84
C SER A 109 6.21 8.39 5.04
N SER A 110 5.23 8.90 4.31
CA SER A 110 3.83 8.45 4.33
C SER A 110 3.34 8.24 2.91
N PRO A 111 3.73 7.12 2.27
CA PRO A 111 3.43 6.89 0.86
C PRO A 111 1.93 6.69 0.65
N PRO A 112 1.39 7.11 -0.52
CA PRO A 112 0.06 6.68 -0.95
C PRO A 112 0.09 5.17 -1.19
N VAL A 113 -0.95 4.49 -0.72
CA VAL A 113 -1.09 3.03 -0.79
C VAL A 113 -2.50 2.69 -1.23
N LEU A 114 -2.66 1.63 -2.00
CA LEU A 114 -3.97 1.15 -2.46
C LEU A 114 -4.80 0.60 -1.30
N SER A 115 -4.18 -0.28 -0.52
CA SER A 115 -4.84 -1.03 0.54
C SER A 115 -3.83 -1.45 1.60
N ARG A 116 -4.36 -1.83 2.77
CA ARG A 116 -3.57 -2.27 3.93
C ARG A 116 -4.09 -3.61 4.42
N HIS A 117 -3.16 -4.50 4.73
CA HIS A 117 -3.45 -5.88 5.12
C HIS A 117 -2.62 -6.28 6.34
N LEU A 118 -3.22 -7.01 7.27
CA LEU A 118 -2.50 -7.72 8.32
C LEU A 118 -1.79 -8.94 7.72
N VAL A 119 -0.58 -9.19 8.19
CA VAL A 119 0.20 -10.38 7.83
C VAL A 119 0.36 -11.22 9.08
N LEU A 120 -0.33 -12.36 9.11
CA LEU A 120 -0.42 -13.23 10.28
C LEU A 120 0.27 -14.56 9.98
N PRO A 121 1.15 -15.07 10.84
CA PRO A 121 1.75 -16.39 10.64
C PRO A 121 0.68 -17.48 10.76
N ILE A 122 0.74 -18.48 9.88
CA ILE A 122 -0.10 -19.67 9.95
C ILE A 122 0.77 -20.89 10.26
N ALA A 123 0.23 -21.84 11.04
CA ALA A 123 0.86 -23.12 11.26
C ALA A 123 0.33 -24.09 10.20
N LEU A 124 1.15 -24.39 9.19
CA LEU A 124 0.84 -25.44 8.21
C LEU A 124 1.43 -26.76 8.68
N ASN A 125 0.61 -27.82 8.74
CA ASN A 125 1.12 -29.18 8.83
C ASN A 125 1.54 -29.67 7.44
N LYS A 126 2.42 -30.68 7.38
CA LYS A 126 3.10 -31.18 6.16
C LYS A 126 2.19 -31.66 5.02
N GLU A 127 0.86 -31.64 5.17
CA GLU A 127 -0.10 -32.01 4.13
C GLU A 127 -0.84 -30.81 3.51
N GLY A 128 -0.48 -29.57 3.86
CA GLY A 128 -1.09 -28.37 3.24
C GLY A 128 -2.49 -28.04 3.74
N ASP A 129 -3.07 -28.87 4.61
CA ASP A 129 -4.23 -28.51 5.41
C ASP A 129 -3.81 -27.55 6.53
N GLU A 130 -4.50 -26.41 6.61
CA GLU A 130 -4.49 -25.57 7.79
C GLU A 130 -4.76 -26.45 9.02
N VAL A 131 -4.09 -26.14 10.13
CA VAL A 131 -4.49 -26.68 11.43
C VAL A 131 -5.87 -26.09 11.76
N GLY A 132 -6.92 -26.78 11.30
CA GLY A 132 -8.30 -26.75 11.78
C GLY A 132 -9.03 -25.41 11.74
N THR A 133 -9.87 -25.20 10.72
CA THR A 133 -11.18 -24.52 10.91
C THR A 133 -12.35 -25.50 10.76
N GLY A 134 -12.06 -26.80 10.84
CA GLY A 134 -13.07 -27.84 10.90
C GLY A 134 -13.79 -27.79 12.24
N ILE A 135 -15.04 -27.36 12.21
CA ILE A 135 -15.99 -27.48 13.32
C ILE A 135 -16.21 -28.97 13.61
N THR A 136 -15.31 -29.56 14.38
CA THR A 136 -15.52 -30.80 15.13
C THR A 136 -15.25 -30.50 16.59
N ASP A 137 -16.21 -30.92 17.40
CA ASP A 137 -16.52 -30.50 18.77
C ASP A 137 -15.48 -30.97 19.82
N ASP A 138 -14.18 -30.75 19.60
CA ASP A 138 -13.10 -31.14 20.51
C ASP A 138 -12.23 -29.92 20.91
N ASN A 139 -12.74 -29.16 21.88
CA ASN A 139 -12.10 -27.98 22.49
C ASN A 139 -10.74 -28.24 23.19
N GLU A 140 -10.20 -29.46 23.16
CA GLU A 140 -8.94 -29.81 23.83
C GLU A 140 -7.72 -29.79 22.88
N ASP A 141 -7.89 -30.01 21.57
CA ASP A 141 -6.78 -30.17 20.63
C ASP A 141 -6.25 -28.85 20.03
N GLU A 142 -7.09 -27.85 19.76
CA GLU A 142 -6.64 -26.56 19.20
C GLU A 142 -5.71 -25.77 20.15
N ASN A 143 -5.96 -25.88 21.46
CA ASN A 143 -5.14 -25.21 22.45
C ASN A 143 -3.74 -25.86 22.56
N SER A 144 -3.65 -27.16 22.26
CA SER A 144 -2.36 -27.87 22.20
C SER A 144 -1.58 -27.50 20.93
N ALA A 145 -2.23 -27.39 19.78
CA ALA A 145 -1.59 -27.05 18.51
C ALA A 145 -1.07 -25.60 18.50
N ASN A 146 -1.86 -24.64 18.99
CA ASN A 146 -1.41 -23.25 19.15
C ASN A 146 -0.27 -23.11 20.17
N GLN A 147 -0.24 -23.92 21.22
CA GLN A 147 0.88 -23.95 22.17
C GLN A 147 2.15 -24.55 21.56
N ILE A 148 2.03 -25.52 20.66
CA ILE A 148 3.17 -26.10 19.93
C ILE A 148 3.70 -25.08 18.92
N ALA A 149 2.82 -24.51 18.09
CA ALA A 149 3.17 -23.47 17.12
C ALA A 149 3.78 -22.23 17.78
N GLY A 150 3.26 -21.80 18.95
CA GLY A 150 3.79 -20.68 19.71
C GLY A 150 5.18 -20.89 20.33
N LYS A 151 5.65 -22.14 20.39
CA LYS A 151 7.02 -22.48 20.82
C LYS A 151 8.01 -22.57 19.65
N ILE A 152 7.51 -22.67 18.42
CA ILE A 152 8.34 -22.73 17.21
C ILE A 152 8.73 -21.29 16.82
N PRO A 153 10.02 -20.98 16.67
CA PRO A 153 10.45 -19.68 16.20
C PRO A 153 9.83 -19.35 14.83
N ASN A 154 9.16 -18.21 14.72
CA ASN A 154 8.50 -17.79 13.50
C ASN A 154 9.14 -16.49 12.96
N PHE A 155 9.42 -16.47 11.65
CA PHE A 155 10.05 -15.32 10.99
C PHE A 155 9.22 -14.04 11.10
N CYS A 156 7.88 -14.11 11.06
CA CYS A 156 7.02 -12.95 11.20
C CYS A 156 7.19 -12.24 12.54
N VAL A 157 7.42 -12.99 13.62
CA VAL A 157 7.64 -12.43 14.97
C VAL A 157 8.98 -11.69 15.02
N LEU A 158 10.04 -12.31 14.47
CA LEU A 158 11.36 -11.70 14.36
C LEU A 158 11.29 -10.42 13.52
N LEU A 159 10.75 -10.50 12.30
CA LEU A 159 10.66 -9.39 11.37
C LEU A 159 9.87 -8.21 11.97
N HIS A 160 8.69 -8.47 12.54
CA HIS A 160 7.90 -7.43 13.19
C HIS A 160 8.66 -6.76 14.35
N GLY A 161 9.34 -7.54 15.18
CA GLY A 161 10.14 -7.03 16.29
C GLY A 161 11.27 -6.11 15.81
N SER A 162 12.02 -6.56 14.81
CA SER A 162 13.12 -5.79 14.21
C SER A 162 12.64 -4.51 13.55
N LEU A 163 11.59 -4.58 12.70
CA LEU A 163 11.05 -3.38 12.03
C LEU A 163 10.57 -2.32 13.02
N LYS A 164 9.98 -2.75 14.14
CA LYS A 164 9.52 -1.85 15.19
C LYS A 164 10.65 -1.18 15.96
N VAL A 165 11.70 -1.94 16.31
CA VAL A 165 12.82 -1.43 17.12
C VAL A 165 13.71 -0.52 16.28
N GLU A 166 14.02 -0.93 15.06
CA GLU A 166 14.87 -0.16 14.15
C GLU A 166 14.14 1.01 13.49
N GLY A 167 12.80 1.03 13.52
CA GLY A 167 12.03 2.08 12.86
C GLY A 167 12.15 2.04 11.34
N MET A 168 12.16 0.82 10.79
CA MET A 168 12.29 0.55 9.36
C MET A 168 11.03 -0.08 8.77
N VAL A 169 10.94 -0.08 7.44
CA VAL A 169 9.99 -0.84 6.64
C VAL A 169 10.75 -1.82 5.74
N ALA A 170 10.16 -2.98 5.45
CA ALA A 170 10.70 -3.92 4.48
C ALA A 170 9.97 -3.78 3.15
N ILE A 171 10.68 -3.59 2.05
CA ILE A 171 10.12 -3.52 0.70
C ILE A 171 9.85 -4.94 0.20
N VAL A 172 8.64 -5.18 -0.27
CA VAL A 172 8.19 -6.49 -0.76
C VAL A 172 7.86 -6.41 -2.24
N GLN A 173 8.30 -7.40 -3.00
CA GLN A 173 7.89 -7.59 -4.39
C GLN A 173 6.55 -8.32 -4.44
N LEU A 174 5.54 -7.63 -4.95
CA LEU A 174 4.18 -8.15 -5.12
C LEU A 174 3.98 -8.77 -6.51
N GLY A 175 4.79 -8.38 -7.49
CA GLY A 175 4.71 -8.85 -8.87
C GLY A 175 5.70 -8.14 -9.79
N PRO A 176 5.62 -8.36 -11.11
CA PRO A 176 6.41 -7.61 -12.09
C PRO A 176 6.09 -6.12 -12.03
N GLU A 177 7.09 -5.29 -11.76
CA GLU A 177 6.94 -3.84 -11.56
C GLU A 177 5.87 -3.46 -10.51
N TRP A 178 5.66 -4.31 -9.51
CA TRP A 178 4.71 -4.03 -8.42
C TRP A 178 5.33 -4.36 -7.07
N HIS A 179 5.33 -3.37 -6.19
CA HIS A 179 5.96 -3.43 -4.89
C HIS A 179 5.01 -2.95 -3.79
N GLY A 180 5.30 -3.36 -2.57
CA GLY A 180 4.64 -2.89 -1.36
C GLY A 180 5.66 -2.72 -0.23
N MET A 181 5.15 -2.48 0.96
CA MET A 181 5.96 -2.40 2.17
C MET A 181 5.32 -3.17 3.33
N LEU A 182 6.16 -3.82 4.11
CA LEU A 182 5.84 -4.39 5.41
C LEU A 182 6.36 -3.48 6.51
N TYR A 183 5.53 -3.25 7.52
CA TYR A 183 5.89 -2.41 8.65
C TYR A 183 5.15 -2.87 9.90
N SER A 184 5.69 -2.52 11.06
CA SER A 184 5.01 -2.72 12.33
C SER A 184 4.03 -1.58 12.55
N GLN A 185 2.74 -1.89 12.59
CA GLN A 185 1.73 -0.92 13.02
C GLN A 185 1.32 -1.18 14.47
N ALA A 186 1.39 -0.15 15.30
CA ALA A 186 0.82 -0.16 16.63
C ALA A 186 -0.58 0.45 16.61
N ASP A 187 -1.61 -0.38 16.78
CA ASP A 187 -2.99 0.08 16.94
C ASP A 187 -3.23 0.64 18.35
N SER A 188 -2.46 0.17 19.34
CA SER A 188 -2.46 0.69 20.70
C SER A 188 -1.08 0.57 21.35
N LYS A 189 -0.92 1.12 22.57
CA LYS A 189 0.31 0.96 23.38
C LYS A 189 0.66 -0.51 23.69
N LYS A 190 -0.29 -1.46 23.54
CA LYS A 190 -0.12 -2.86 23.96
C LYS A 190 -0.08 -3.87 22.81
N LYS A 191 -0.62 -3.54 21.63
CA LYS A 191 -0.71 -4.47 20.50
C LYS A 191 -0.14 -3.83 19.25
N SER A 192 0.91 -4.43 18.71
CA SER A 192 1.43 -4.15 17.37
C SER A 192 1.47 -5.44 16.57
N ASN A 193 1.13 -5.33 15.30
CA ASN A 193 1.11 -6.45 14.36
C ASN A 193 1.89 -6.07 13.10
N LEU A 194 2.35 -7.09 12.37
CA LEU A 194 2.90 -6.90 11.04
C LEU A 194 1.79 -6.54 10.06
N MET A 195 1.98 -5.45 9.34
CA MET A 195 1.06 -4.99 8.30
C MET A 195 1.80 -4.83 6.98
N MET A 196 1.10 -5.10 5.89
CA MET A 196 1.52 -4.89 4.52
C MET A 196 0.68 -3.78 3.91
N SER A 197 1.31 -2.88 3.17
CA SER A 197 0.64 -1.93 2.29
C SER A 197 1.08 -2.13 0.86
N LEU A 198 0.15 -2.04 -0.08
CA LEU A 198 0.42 -2.19 -1.51
C LEU A 198 0.59 -0.80 -2.13
N PHE A 199 1.66 -0.59 -2.90
CA PHE A 199 1.80 0.63 -3.68
C PHE A 199 1.02 0.51 -5.00
N GLU A 200 0.89 1.64 -5.67
CA GLU A 200 0.44 1.68 -7.05
C GLU A 200 1.34 0.80 -7.93
N PRO A 201 0.80 -0.06 -8.81
CA PRO A 201 1.60 -0.81 -9.78
C PRO A 201 2.36 0.15 -10.70
N GLY A 202 3.66 -0.10 -10.86
CA GLY A 202 4.51 0.69 -11.73
C GLY A 202 5.97 0.73 -11.28
N PRO A 203 6.87 1.19 -12.14
CA PRO A 203 8.31 1.22 -11.87
C PRO A 203 8.71 2.29 -10.84
N GLU A 204 7.94 3.37 -10.71
CA GLU A 204 8.23 4.52 -9.84
C GLU A 204 6.95 4.94 -9.08
N PRO A 205 6.50 4.11 -8.10
CA PRO A 205 5.31 4.44 -7.31
C PRO A 205 5.55 5.66 -6.41
N LEU A 206 6.80 5.84 -5.94
CA LEU A 206 7.20 6.89 -5.00
C LEU A 206 8.31 7.76 -5.62
N PRO A 207 8.00 8.99 -6.08
CA PRO A 207 8.98 9.84 -6.76
C PRO A 207 10.22 10.18 -5.93
N TRP A 208 10.10 10.18 -4.60
CA TRP A 208 11.22 10.46 -3.70
C TRP A 208 12.13 9.26 -3.45
N LEU A 209 11.70 8.03 -3.77
CA LEU A 209 12.58 6.84 -3.84
C LEU A 209 13.11 6.62 -5.26
N GLY A 210 12.41 7.11 -6.27
CA GLY A 210 12.74 6.88 -7.67
C GLY A 210 12.30 5.49 -8.13
N LYS A 211 13.00 4.95 -9.12
CA LYS A 211 12.65 3.64 -9.70
C LYS A 211 13.00 2.52 -8.74
N MET A 212 12.02 1.69 -8.37
CA MET A 212 12.21 0.59 -7.41
C MET A 212 13.29 -0.40 -7.88
N ALA A 213 13.36 -0.66 -9.19
CA ALA A 213 14.37 -1.54 -9.77
C ALA A 213 15.81 -0.99 -9.73
N GLN A 214 16.00 0.30 -9.43
CA GLN A 214 17.31 0.94 -9.30
C GLN A 214 17.77 1.04 -7.83
N LEU A 215 16.92 0.63 -6.89
CA LEU A 215 17.30 0.51 -5.49
C LEU A 215 18.20 -0.71 -5.35
N GLY A 216 19.47 -0.47 -5.03
CA GLY A 216 20.49 -1.50 -4.85
C GLY A 216 20.98 -1.58 -3.41
N PRO A 217 21.73 -2.64 -3.07
CA PRO A 217 22.32 -2.77 -1.74
C PRO A 217 23.42 -1.72 -1.53
N ILE A 218 23.55 -1.24 -0.28
CA ILE A 218 24.59 -0.27 0.10
C ILE A 218 26.02 -0.80 -0.14
N SER A 219 26.21 -2.12 -0.23
CA SER A 219 27.50 -2.76 -0.53
C SER A 219 28.04 -2.44 -1.91
N ASP A 220 27.15 -2.12 -2.86
CA ASP A 220 27.53 -1.82 -4.24
C ASP A 220 27.87 -0.31 -4.42
N ALA A 221 27.54 0.51 -3.42
CA ALA A 221 27.90 1.92 -3.39
C ALA A 221 29.37 2.10 -2.99
N LYS A 222 30.01 3.15 -3.54
CA LYS A 222 31.42 3.48 -3.21
C LYS A 222 31.60 3.91 -1.75
N GLU A 223 30.59 4.57 -1.21
CA GLU A 223 30.52 5.09 0.15
C GLU A 223 29.12 4.79 0.69
N ASN A 224 28.99 4.55 2.00
CA ASN A 224 27.69 4.33 2.62
C ASN A 224 26.84 5.61 2.49
N PRO A 225 25.71 5.58 1.75
CA PRO A 225 24.88 6.78 1.56
C PRO A 225 24.24 7.29 2.86
N TYR A 226 24.12 6.42 3.88
CA TYR A 226 23.64 6.77 5.21
C TYR A 226 24.72 7.41 6.12
N GLY A 227 25.97 7.40 5.65
CA GLY A 227 27.14 7.81 6.44
C GLY A 227 27.61 6.71 7.41
N GLU A 228 28.81 6.87 7.96
CA GLU A 228 29.37 5.90 8.93
C GLU A 228 28.61 5.92 10.28
N ASP A 229 28.07 7.09 10.64
CA ASP A 229 27.33 7.32 11.89
C ASP A 229 25.80 7.37 11.68
N ASP A 230 25.29 6.92 10.53
CA ASP A 230 23.86 6.94 10.20
C ASP A 230 23.20 8.34 10.35
N ASN A 231 23.91 9.36 9.87
CA ASN A 231 23.55 10.77 10.03
C ASN A 231 23.14 11.45 8.72
N LYS A 232 23.13 10.71 7.61
CA LYS A 232 22.73 11.16 6.29
C LYS A 232 21.71 10.18 5.74
N SER A 233 21.03 10.59 4.68
CA SER A 233 20.18 9.70 3.90
C SER A 233 20.33 10.05 2.40
N PRO A 234 20.32 9.04 1.50
CA PRO A 234 20.21 9.29 0.06
C PRO A 234 18.83 9.84 -0.33
N PHE A 235 17.84 9.76 0.56
CA PHE A 235 16.48 10.20 0.33
C PHE A 235 16.18 11.52 1.09
N PRO A 236 15.19 12.30 0.63
CA PRO A 236 14.38 12.11 -0.59
C PRO A 236 15.12 12.52 -1.87
N LEU A 237 14.85 11.81 -2.97
CA LEU A 237 15.28 12.24 -4.30
C LEU A 237 14.58 13.54 -4.69
N GLN A 238 15.37 14.55 -5.06
CA GLN A 238 14.84 15.83 -5.48
C GLN A 238 14.36 15.77 -6.93
N PRO A 239 13.19 16.37 -7.24
CA PRO A 239 12.74 16.46 -8.62
C PRO A 239 13.71 17.29 -9.45
N LYS A 240 13.96 16.87 -10.70
CA LYS A 240 14.85 17.57 -11.65
C LYS A 240 14.54 19.06 -11.77
N ASN A 241 13.25 19.41 -11.75
CA ASN A 241 12.77 20.79 -11.79
C ASN A 241 12.13 21.16 -10.46
N LYS A 242 12.60 22.25 -9.86
CA LYS A 242 12.00 22.82 -8.65
C LYS A 242 10.56 23.26 -8.93
N ARG A 243 9.69 23.06 -7.95
CA ARG A 243 8.30 23.54 -8.01
C ARG A 243 8.26 25.05 -7.78
N SER A 244 7.17 25.69 -8.20
CA SER A 244 6.99 27.15 -8.11
C SER A 244 7.15 27.71 -6.70
N TYR A 245 6.77 26.96 -5.66
CA TYR A 245 6.93 27.36 -4.26
C TYR A 245 8.35 27.14 -3.71
N ALA A 246 9.17 26.32 -4.36
CA ALA A 246 10.55 26.02 -3.99
C ALA A 246 11.57 26.80 -4.84
N GLN A 247 11.08 27.72 -5.67
CA GLN A 247 11.87 28.59 -6.52
C GLN A 247 11.32 30.01 -6.43
N ASN A 248 12.14 31.01 -6.70
CA ASN A 248 11.65 32.37 -6.83
C ASN A 248 10.82 32.49 -8.11
N VAL A 249 9.52 32.70 -7.94
CA VAL A 249 8.58 33.00 -9.01
C VAL A 249 7.95 34.36 -8.74
N THR A 250 7.72 35.13 -9.79
CA THR A 250 7.10 36.45 -9.69
C THR A 250 5.63 36.36 -10.11
N VAL A 251 4.72 36.86 -9.27
CA VAL A 251 3.27 36.81 -9.52
C VAL A 251 2.67 38.19 -9.26
N TRP A 252 2.39 38.94 -10.32
CA TRP A 252 1.83 40.30 -10.25
C TRP A 252 0.36 40.40 -10.67
N ILE A 253 -0.36 39.28 -10.67
CA ILE A 253 -1.82 39.25 -10.95
C ILE A 253 -2.59 40.10 -9.92
N LYS A 254 -2.18 40.05 -8.65
CA LYS A 254 -2.76 40.86 -7.57
C LYS A 254 -1.85 42.06 -7.26
N PRO A 255 -2.40 43.27 -7.04
CA PRO A 255 -1.61 44.46 -6.70
C PRO A 255 -0.70 44.29 -5.48
N SER A 256 -1.12 43.47 -4.50
CA SER A 256 -0.33 43.16 -3.31
C SER A 256 0.99 42.43 -3.61
N GLY A 257 1.05 41.61 -4.66
CA GLY A 257 2.28 40.92 -5.07
C GLY A 257 3.34 41.91 -5.55
N LEU A 258 2.96 42.79 -6.48
CA LEU A 258 3.83 43.86 -6.97
C LEU A 258 4.30 44.79 -5.84
N GLN A 259 3.40 45.19 -4.95
CA GLN A 259 3.75 46.03 -3.80
C GLN A 259 4.77 45.36 -2.88
N THR A 260 4.65 44.05 -2.64
CA THR A 260 5.57 43.30 -1.78
C THR A 260 6.98 43.26 -2.36
N ASP A 261 7.10 43.04 -3.67
CA ASP A 261 8.37 43.00 -4.39
C ASP A 261 9.08 44.37 -4.37
N VAL A 262 8.34 45.44 -4.71
CA VAL A 262 8.86 46.82 -4.63
C VAL A 262 9.29 47.20 -3.20
N GLN A 263 8.51 46.81 -2.18
CA GLN A 263 8.89 47.04 -0.79
C GLN A 263 10.16 46.29 -0.39
N LYS A 264 10.38 45.09 -0.92
CA LYS A 264 11.60 44.30 -0.70
C LYS A 264 12.83 44.99 -1.30
N ILE A 265 12.71 45.57 -2.49
CA ILE A 265 13.77 46.41 -3.08
C ILE A 265 14.06 47.62 -2.19
N LEU A 266 13.03 48.38 -1.80
CA LEU A 266 13.18 49.58 -0.97
C LEU A 266 13.83 49.28 0.37
N ARG A 267 13.48 48.16 1.01
CA ARG A 267 14.08 47.72 2.28
C ARG A 267 15.57 47.42 2.13
N ASN A 268 15.96 46.77 1.02
CA ASN A 268 17.36 46.45 0.74
C ASN A 268 18.17 47.71 0.35
N ALA A 269 17.55 48.66 -0.37
CA ALA A 269 18.18 49.94 -0.74
C ALA A 269 18.58 50.78 0.48
N ARG A 270 17.73 50.82 1.52
CA ARG A 270 18.00 51.56 2.77
C ARG A 270 19.14 50.98 3.61
N LYS A 271 19.59 49.76 3.30
CA LYS A 271 20.68 49.06 4.01
C LYS A 271 21.95 48.95 3.16
N LEU A 272 22.11 49.82 2.18
CA LEU A 272 23.35 49.91 1.43
C LEU A 272 24.42 50.63 2.26
N PRO A 273 25.69 50.20 2.24
CA PRO A 273 26.27 49.18 1.34
C PRO A 273 26.16 47.72 1.82
N GLU A 274 25.63 47.47 3.02
CA GLU A 274 25.60 46.13 3.67
C GLU A 274 24.85 45.06 2.87
N LYS A 275 23.77 45.42 2.15
CA LYS A 275 22.93 44.50 1.36
C LYS A 275 23.08 44.61 -0.16
N THR A 276 24.24 45.05 -0.64
CA THR A 276 24.51 45.31 -2.07
C THR A 276 24.19 44.13 -2.99
N GLN A 277 24.67 42.92 -2.70
CA GLN A 277 24.43 41.74 -3.56
C GLN A 277 22.94 41.36 -3.65
N THR A 278 22.23 41.36 -2.51
CA THR A 278 20.80 41.01 -2.48
C THR A 278 19.96 42.05 -3.22
N PHE A 279 20.32 43.33 -3.10
CA PHE A 279 19.63 44.42 -3.77
C PHE A 279 19.71 44.30 -5.30
N TYR A 280 20.91 44.09 -5.86
CA TYR A 280 21.07 43.92 -7.31
C TYR A 280 20.40 42.65 -7.85
N LYS A 281 20.46 41.54 -7.10
CA LYS A 281 19.79 40.28 -7.51
C LYS A 281 18.27 40.42 -7.61
N VAL A 282 17.64 41.09 -6.65
CA VAL A 282 16.18 41.31 -6.66
C VAL A 282 15.81 42.29 -7.78
N ARG A 283 16.57 43.39 -7.94
CA ARG A 283 16.35 44.35 -9.03
C ARG A 283 16.44 43.69 -10.41
N GLN A 284 17.46 42.88 -10.66
CA GLN A 284 17.61 42.18 -11.94
C GLN A 284 16.41 41.27 -12.24
N THR A 285 15.97 40.50 -11.23
CA THR A 285 14.77 39.65 -11.36
C THR A 285 13.53 40.46 -11.73
N GLU A 286 13.33 41.61 -11.08
CA GLU A 286 12.17 42.48 -11.32
C GLU A 286 12.27 43.31 -12.61
N GLU A 287 13.46 43.52 -13.17
CA GLU A 287 13.63 44.16 -14.50
C GLU A 287 13.34 43.19 -15.66
N ASP A 288 13.60 41.90 -15.47
CA ASP A 288 13.41 40.89 -16.50
C ASP A 288 11.93 40.46 -16.61
N VAL A 289 11.16 40.57 -15.53
CA VAL A 289 9.72 40.25 -15.48
C VAL A 289 8.88 41.14 -16.43
N PRO A 290 8.91 42.48 -16.36
CA PRO A 290 8.18 43.34 -17.30
C PRO A 290 8.55 43.12 -18.77
N LYS A 291 9.79 42.73 -19.07
CA LYS A 291 10.21 42.42 -20.45
C LYS A 291 9.55 41.15 -21.00
N ILE A 292 9.24 40.20 -20.11
CA ILE A 292 8.56 38.94 -20.46
C ILE A 292 7.04 39.13 -20.53
N TYR A 293 6.45 39.93 -19.63
CA TYR A 293 5.00 40.16 -19.57
C TYR A 293 4.52 41.34 -20.44
N GLY A 294 5.44 42.16 -20.98
CA GLY A 294 5.16 43.37 -21.74
C GLY A 294 5.24 43.23 -23.27
N SER A 295 5.07 42.01 -23.81
CA SER A 295 4.86 41.75 -25.24
C SER A 295 3.43 41.31 -25.51
#